data_AF-A0A6E8VZY7-F1
#
_entry.id   AF-A0A6E8VZY7-F1
#
_cell.length_a   1.000
_cell.length_b   1.000
_cell.length_c   1.000
_cell.angle_alpha   90.00
_cell.angle_beta   90.00
_cell.angle_gamma   90.00
#
_symmetry.space_group_name_H-M   'P 1'
#
loop_
_entity.id
_entity.type
_entity.pdbx_description
1 polymer ?
#
loop_
_entity_poly.entity_id
_entity_poly.type
_entity_poly.pdbx_seq_one_letter_code
_entity_poly.pdbx_strand_id
1 'polypeptide(L)'
;MLDTPFVKTLQEDCRYVRCDFCHAERPFTLIPCEGCTCVMYCSQECLSKAFDQYHRYECGVMRVAYSVCGRFPATALRATATAISIFDGDLVALQNHLDALDESQVNGFTMDWRMATPKDVYSTMHMLTTNQERRGLVDRTYQILVAILLHKAMVERTELGPKCKASPKMDKLLFDLILRHAQTIRCNHQLLSFYEGQPEEKGFEHKLYGAACYPSVSMLNHSCASNVRRLILPDGRCAMIVIRPIGKDCQLFDSYGLHHLVEDRVLRQRVIRLLFNFQCSCEACTHNYRTFKELSFQYGGDFTLISHSQQEGIYKTLATRNRKLAFKIMRELQTDLNRKHSRYPSYDVCGKMRCYELSLCLVYKYVSENFLYCRKCTDILELQHLHPESLS
;
A
#
# COMPACT_ATOMS: atom_id res chain seq x y z
N MET A 1 -13.68 -4.48 -7.00
CA MET A 1 -13.63 -3.47 -5.94
C MET A 1 -12.51 -2.49 -6.27
N LEU A 2 -12.81 -1.19 -6.22
CA LEU A 2 -11.84 -0.12 -6.45
C LEU A 2 -11.95 0.84 -5.27
N ASP A 3 -10.84 1.04 -4.57
CA ASP A 3 -10.81 1.76 -3.30
C ASP A 3 -9.85 2.96 -3.36
N THR A 4 -10.23 4.04 -2.70
CA THR A 4 -9.44 5.26 -2.58
C THR A 4 -8.84 5.31 -1.18
N PRO A 5 -7.54 5.60 -1.02
CA PRO A 5 -6.95 5.63 0.30
C PRO A 5 -7.54 6.78 1.13
N PHE A 6 -7.88 6.51 2.39
CA PHE A 6 -8.25 7.56 3.35
C PHE A 6 -7.05 8.44 3.67
N VAL A 7 -5.89 7.79 3.83
CA VAL A 7 -4.61 8.47 4.08
C VAL A 7 -3.53 7.85 3.21
N LYS A 8 -2.62 8.70 2.74
CA LYS A 8 -1.39 8.29 2.06
C LYS A 8 -0.24 9.24 2.42
N THR A 9 0.95 8.68 2.56
CA THR A 9 2.19 9.40 2.91
C THR A 9 3.34 8.90 2.07
N LEU A 10 4.29 9.77 1.74
CA LEU A 10 5.51 9.43 1.01
C LEU A 10 6.61 8.88 1.93
N GLN A 11 7.38 7.91 1.41
CA GLN A 11 8.66 7.53 2.02
C GLN A 11 9.67 8.67 1.85
N GLU A 12 10.61 8.79 2.80
CA GLU A 12 11.60 9.86 2.88
C GLU A 12 12.32 10.14 1.55
N ASP A 13 12.89 9.11 0.93
CA ASP A 13 13.62 9.23 -0.33
C ASP A 13 12.74 9.74 -1.50
N CYS A 14 11.42 9.59 -1.38
CA CYS A 14 10.46 9.98 -2.40
C CYS A 14 9.88 11.38 -2.20
N ARG A 15 10.12 12.04 -1.06
CA ARG A 15 9.50 13.36 -0.77
C ARG A 15 10.02 14.50 -1.63
N TYR A 16 11.22 14.32 -2.20
CA TYR A 16 11.87 15.31 -3.07
C TYR A 16 11.60 15.09 -4.57
N VAL A 17 10.94 13.98 -4.91
CA VAL A 17 10.65 13.61 -6.31
C VAL A 17 9.15 13.45 -6.57
N ARG A 18 8.32 13.40 -5.53
CA ARG A 18 6.86 13.28 -5.64
C ARG A 18 6.15 14.36 -4.85
N CYS A 19 5.02 14.83 -5.39
CA CYS A 19 4.14 15.74 -4.65
C CYS A 19 3.47 15.01 -3.47
N ASP A 20 3.49 15.60 -2.29
CA ASP A 20 2.93 15.00 -1.08
C ASP A 20 1.39 14.86 -1.09
N PHE A 21 0.70 15.66 -1.91
CA PHE A 21 -0.76 15.57 -2.08
C PHE A 21 -1.17 14.55 -3.16
N CYS A 22 -0.78 14.78 -4.42
CA CYS A 22 -1.22 13.94 -5.52
C CYS A 22 -0.36 12.67 -5.69
N HIS A 23 0.83 12.60 -5.09
CA HIS A 23 1.84 11.53 -5.22
C HIS A 23 2.44 11.39 -6.63
N ALA A 24 2.11 12.26 -7.58
CA ALA A 24 2.71 12.26 -8.92
C ALA A 24 4.22 12.58 -8.85
N GLU A 25 5.01 11.90 -9.68
CA GLU A 25 6.44 12.20 -9.85
C GLU A 25 6.61 13.55 -10.56
N ARG A 26 7.32 14.48 -9.93
CA ARG A 26 7.58 15.83 -10.43
C ARG A 26 8.99 16.28 -10.02
N PRO A 27 10.05 15.55 -10.39
CA PRO A 27 11.40 15.92 -9.99
C PRO A 27 11.71 17.36 -10.42
N PHE A 28 12.50 18.06 -9.62
CA PHE A 28 13.01 19.42 -9.89
C PHE A 28 11.96 20.55 -9.99
N THR A 29 10.66 20.25 -9.88
CA THR A 29 9.57 21.24 -10.03
C THR A 29 8.66 21.34 -8.82
N LEU A 30 9.02 20.66 -7.72
CA LEU A 30 8.27 20.71 -6.49
C LEU A 30 8.53 22.02 -5.73
N ILE A 31 7.47 22.57 -5.15
CA ILE A 31 7.45 23.72 -4.27
C ILE A 31 7.53 23.19 -2.83
N PRO A 32 8.58 23.51 -2.05
CA PRO A 32 8.66 23.08 -0.66
C PRO A 32 7.58 23.77 0.20
N CYS A 33 7.15 23.11 1.26
CA CYS A 33 6.37 23.80 2.30
C CYS A 33 7.24 24.86 2.98
N GLU A 34 6.68 26.06 3.22
CA GLU A 34 7.39 27.13 3.94
C GLU A 34 7.43 26.88 5.46
N GLY A 35 6.51 26.08 6.00
CA GLY A 35 6.41 25.80 7.43
C GLY A 35 7.21 24.57 7.90
N CYS A 36 7.64 23.69 7.00
CA CYS A 36 8.44 22.51 7.34
C CYS A 36 9.31 22.01 6.18
N THR A 37 10.35 21.25 6.51
CA THR A 37 11.27 20.65 5.52
C THR A 37 10.86 19.23 5.10
N CYS A 38 9.62 18.82 5.39
CA CYS A 38 9.21 17.42 5.29
C CYS A 38 8.43 17.08 4.01
N VAL A 39 7.80 18.06 3.37
CA VAL A 39 6.88 17.81 2.24
C VAL A 39 7.05 18.88 1.16
N MET A 40 6.72 18.50 -0.07
CA MET A 40 6.75 19.40 -1.23
C MET A 40 5.55 19.12 -2.15
N TYR A 41 5.15 20.11 -2.95
CA TYR A 41 3.94 20.08 -3.77
C TYR A 41 4.22 20.45 -5.22
N CYS A 42 3.48 19.89 -6.18
CA CYS A 42 3.70 20.20 -7.59
C CYS A 42 2.99 21.47 -8.07
N SER A 43 2.10 22.04 -7.27
CA SER A 43 1.34 23.23 -7.61
C SER A 43 0.78 23.90 -6.36
N GLN A 44 0.43 25.18 -6.48
CA GLN A 44 -0.27 25.91 -5.43
C GLN A 44 -1.59 25.24 -5.05
N GLU A 45 -2.30 24.66 -6.03
CA GLU A 45 -3.54 23.91 -5.80
C GLU A 45 -3.32 22.70 -4.90
N CYS A 46 -2.27 21.90 -5.15
CA CYS A 46 -1.94 20.74 -4.32
C CYS A 46 -1.51 21.17 -2.91
N LEU A 47 -0.79 22.27 -2.78
CA LEU A 47 -0.40 22.84 -1.49
C LEU A 47 -1.65 23.26 -0.69
N SER A 48 -2.55 24.05 -1.29
CA SER A 48 -3.78 24.49 -0.63
C SER A 48 -4.66 23.30 -0.22
N LYS A 49 -4.86 22.33 -1.11
CA LYS A 49 -5.63 21.11 -0.79
C LYS A 49 -5.00 20.30 0.34
N ALA A 50 -3.68 20.16 0.37
CA ALA A 50 -2.99 19.48 1.47
C ALA A 50 -3.16 20.24 2.79
N PHE A 51 -2.98 21.56 2.78
CA PHE A 51 -3.16 22.43 3.94
C PHE A 51 -4.54 22.28 4.55
N ASP A 52 -5.58 22.35 3.72
CA ASP A 52 -6.97 22.25 4.17
C ASP A 52 -7.31 20.84 4.66
N GLN A 53 -6.78 19.79 4.03
CA GLN A 53 -7.16 18.40 4.35
C GLN A 53 -6.37 17.75 5.49
N TYR A 54 -5.14 18.18 5.77
CA TYR A 54 -4.34 17.58 6.84
C TYR A 54 -3.15 18.44 7.26
N HIS A 55 -2.46 19.08 6.32
CA HIS A 55 -1.13 19.60 6.55
C HIS A 55 -1.09 20.71 7.60
N ARG A 56 -2.17 21.49 7.74
CA ARG A 56 -2.35 22.48 8.83
C ARG A 56 -2.12 21.88 10.23
N TYR A 57 -2.54 20.63 10.45
CA TYR A 57 -2.47 19.96 11.76
C TYR A 57 -1.22 19.08 11.94
N GLU A 58 -0.45 18.81 10.89
CA GLU A 58 0.74 17.96 10.98
C GLU A 58 2.06 18.69 10.70
N CYS A 59 2.04 19.87 10.06
CA CYS A 59 3.23 20.56 9.55
C CYS A 59 4.37 20.69 10.58
N GLY A 60 4.07 21.19 11.79
CA GLY A 60 5.05 21.35 12.88
C GLY A 60 5.51 20.05 13.55
N VAL A 61 4.91 18.90 13.18
CA VAL A 61 5.06 17.60 13.86
C VAL A 61 5.68 16.55 12.94
N MET A 62 5.51 16.66 11.63
CA MET A 62 5.93 15.65 10.65
C MET A 62 7.39 15.22 10.78
N ARG A 63 8.30 16.14 11.11
CA ARG A 63 9.72 15.81 11.32
C ARG A 63 9.90 14.84 12.50
N VAL A 64 9.22 15.08 13.62
CA VAL A 64 9.26 14.17 14.78
C VAL A 64 8.65 12.82 14.42
N ALA A 65 7.52 12.83 13.71
CA ALA A 65 6.85 11.62 13.32
C ALA A 65 7.75 10.72 12.47
N TYR A 66 8.43 11.26 11.46
CA TYR A 66 9.33 10.47 10.61
C TYR A 66 10.65 10.12 11.29
N SER A 67 11.37 11.10 11.84
CA SER A 67 12.74 10.90 12.31
C SER A 67 12.84 10.17 13.65
N VAL A 68 11.80 10.28 14.49
CA VAL A 68 11.80 9.68 15.84
C VAL A 68 10.88 8.46 15.91
N CYS A 69 9.66 8.57 15.37
CA CYS A 69 8.66 7.51 15.52
C CYS A 69 8.69 6.50 14.35
N GLY A 70 8.99 6.98 13.14
CA GLY A 70 9.09 6.18 11.91
C GLY A 70 7.90 6.34 10.96
N ARG A 71 7.95 5.61 9.84
CA ARG A 71 7.02 5.80 8.72
C ARG A 71 5.54 5.60 9.07
N PHE A 72 5.19 4.55 9.82
CA PHE A 72 3.79 4.22 10.11
C PHE A 72 3.17 5.19 11.12
N PRO A 73 3.89 5.60 12.18
CA PRO A 73 3.45 6.73 13.01
C PRO A 73 3.21 8.02 12.23
N ALA A 74 4.02 8.35 11.21
CA ALA A 74 3.76 9.51 10.36
C ALA A 74 2.46 9.36 9.54
N THR A 75 2.18 8.18 9.00
CA THR A 75 0.88 7.90 8.36
C THR A 75 -0.29 8.01 9.36
N ALA A 76 -0.10 7.59 10.61
CA ALA A 76 -1.11 7.71 11.66
C ALA A 76 -1.35 9.15 12.11
N LEU A 77 -0.29 9.96 12.21
CA LEU A 77 -0.39 11.40 12.42
C LEU A 77 -1.24 12.04 11.31
N ARG A 78 -0.93 11.74 10.04
CA ARG A 78 -1.72 12.26 8.91
C ARG A 78 -3.17 11.81 8.97
N ALA A 79 -3.44 10.55 9.30
CA ALA A 79 -4.81 10.05 9.47
C ALA A 79 -5.56 10.84 10.55
N THR A 80 -4.89 11.16 11.66
CA THR A 80 -5.43 11.99 12.74
C THR A 80 -5.72 13.41 12.26
N ALA A 81 -4.75 14.03 11.57
CA ALA A 81 -4.90 15.36 11.00
C ALA A 81 -6.06 15.43 9.98
N THR A 82 -6.20 14.41 9.12
CA THR A 82 -7.32 14.28 8.18
C THR A 82 -8.65 14.13 8.90
N ALA A 83 -8.72 13.28 9.92
CA ALA A 83 -9.92 13.13 10.74
C ALA A 83 -10.34 14.47 11.36
N ILE A 84 -9.40 15.22 11.94
CA ILE A 84 -9.67 16.52 12.54
C ILE A 84 -10.15 17.54 11.49
N SER A 85 -9.53 17.57 10.31
CA SER A 85 -9.93 18.44 9.20
C SER A 85 -11.35 18.16 8.69
N ILE A 86 -11.79 16.89 8.65
CA ILE A 86 -13.17 16.52 8.24
C ILE A 86 -14.24 17.15 9.14
N PHE A 87 -13.88 17.55 10.35
CA PHE A 87 -14.74 18.25 11.31
C PHE A 87 -14.31 19.71 11.51
N ASP A 88 -13.62 20.31 10.54
CA ASP A 88 -13.19 21.71 10.54
C ASP A 88 -12.35 22.09 11.78
N GLY A 89 -11.62 21.13 12.35
CA GLY A 89 -10.86 21.32 13.58
C GLY A 89 -11.70 21.38 14.85
N ASP A 90 -13.00 21.10 14.78
CA ASP A 90 -13.89 20.97 15.94
C ASP A 90 -13.80 19.57 16.56
N LEU A 91 -12.98 19.48 17.60
CA LEU A 91 -12.78 18.25 18.37
C LEU A 91 -14.05 17.80 19.12
N VAL A 92 -14.97 18.72 19.43
CA VAL A 92 -16.25 18.37 20.10
C VAL A 92 -17.19 17.72 19.08
N ALA A 93 -17.29 18.27 17.88
CA ALA A 93 -18.07 17.67 16.79
C ALA A 93 -17.54 16.28 16.42
N LEU A 94 -16.20 16.13 16.36
CA LEU A 94 -15.56 14.82 16.13
C LEU A 94 -15.87 13.84 17.26
N GLN A 95 -15.77 14.25 18.54
CA GLN A 95 -16.15 13.39 19.66
C GLN A 95 -17.61 12.94 19.57
N ASN A 96 -18.53 13.87 19.33
CA ASN A 96 -19.96 13.55 19.26
C ASN A 96 -20.27 12.58 18.12
N HIS A 97 -19.57 12.70 16.99
CA HIS A 97 -19.69 11.75 15.88
C HIS A 97 -19.21 10.35 16.27
N LEU A 98 -18.09 10.25 16.98
CA LEU A 98 -17.56 8.97 17.46
C LEU A 98 -18.45 8.35 18.53
N ASP A 99 -18.98 9.15 19.46
CA ASP A 99 -19.88 8.69 20.52
C ASP A 99 -21.22 8.17 19.96
N ALA A 100 -21.65 8.71 18.81
CA ALA A 100 -22.87 8.30 18.11
C ALA A 100 -22.64 7.12 17.13
N LEU A 101 -21.41 6.68 16.94
CA LEU A 101 -21.08 5.66 15.95
C LEU A 101 -21.49 4.26 16.45
N ASP A 102 -22.44 3.62 15.76
CA ASP A 102 -22.76 2.21 15.98
C ASP A 102 -21.82 1.32 15.16
N GLU A 103 -20.85 0.71 15.85
CA GLU A 103 -19.86 -0.20 15.26
C GLU A 103 -20.49 -1.32 14.42
N SER A 104 -21.67 -1.80 14.80
CA SER A 104 -22.35 -2.91 14.12
C SER A 104 -22.92 -2.54 12.75
N GLN A 105 -23.14 -1.24 12.50
CA GLN A 105 -23.73 -0.72 11.27
C GLN A 105 -22.68 -0.24 10.27
N VAL A 106 -21.43 -0.03 10.70
CA VAL A 106 -20.34 0.40 9.81
C VAL A 106 -19.78 -0.79 9.06
N ASN A 107 -20.29 -1.01 7.85
CA ASN A 107 -19.79 -2.06 6.95
C ASN A 107 -19.45 -1.48 5.57
N GLY A 108 -18.16 -1.40 5.27
CA GLY A 108 -17.69 -0.88 3.99
C GLY A 108 -17.97 -1.78 2.78
N PHE A 109 -18.50 -2.99 2.96
CA PHE A 109 -18.96 -3.84 1.86
C PHE A 109 -20.40 -3.56 1.44
N THR A 110 -21.21 -2.97 2.32
CA THR A 110 -22.61 -2.59 2.06
C THR A 110 -22.79 -1.09 1.81
N MET A 111 -21.77 -0.28 2.11
CA MET A 111 -21.73 1.16 1.84
C MET A 111 -21.82 1.47 0.34
N ASP A 112 -22.64 2.47 -0.03
CA ASP A 112 -22.56 3.06 -1.37
C ASP A 112 -21.44 4.10 -1.44
N TRP A 113 -20.27 3.64 -1.87
CA TRP A 113 -19.07 4.46 -2.03
C TRP A 113 -19.19 5.61 -3.04
N ARG A 114 -20.26 5.64 -3.86
CA ARG A 114 -20.52 6.77 -4.77
C ARG A 114 -21.18 7.94 -4.04
N MET A 115 -21.83 7.67 -2.91
CA MET A 115 -22.54 8.65 -2.09
C MET A 115 -21.87 8.90 -0.74
N ALA A 116 -20.84 8.12 -0.38
CA ALA A 116 -20.12 8.23 0.88
C ALA A 116 -19.55 9.64 1.09
N THR A 117 -19.92 10.25 2.22
CA THR A 117 -19.34 11.53 2.67
C THR A 117 -17.96 11.31 3.28
N PRO A 118 -17.13 12.36 3.44
CA PRO A 118 -15.86 12.24 4.15
C PRO A 118 -16.00 11.64 5.56
N LYS A 119 -17.12 11.90 6.25
CA LYS A 119 -17.42 11.32 7.56
C LYS A 119 -17.69 9.82 7.48
N ASP A 120 -18.40 9.34 6.45
CA ASP A 120 -18.65 7.90 6.23
C ASP A 120 -17.34 7.15 5.94
N VAL A 121 -16.48 7.75 5.12
CA VAL A 121 -15.14 7.21 4.82
C VAL A 121 -14.31 7.15 6.10
N TYR A 122 -14.33 8.21 6.92
CA TYR A 122 -13.62 8.23 8.20
C TYR A 122 -14.16 7.19 9.16
N SER A 123 -15.47 7.10 9.36
CA SER A 123 -16.11 6.08 10.18
C SER A 123 -15.65 4.68 9.78
N THR A 124 -15.64 4.38 8.48
CA THR A 124 -15.18 3.07 7.98
C THR A 124 -13.70 2.83 8.31
N MET A 125 -12.83 3.83 8.14
CA MET A 125 -11.41 3.73 8.51
C MET A 125 -11.21 3.59 10.02
N HIS A 126 -11.95 4.37 10.82
CA HIS A 126 -11.90 4.36 12.27
C HIS A 126 -12.30 2.99 12.80
N MET A 127 -13.20 2.27 12.13
CA MET A 127 -13.66 0.94 12.53
C MET A 127 -12.72 -0.21 12.14
N LEU A 128 -11.67 0.04 11.35
CA LEU A 128 -10.69 -1.00 11.02
C LEU A 128 -10.00 -1.56 12.26
N THR A 129 -9.57 -2.81 12.20
CA THR A 129 -9.00 -3.51 13.37
C THR A 129 -7.76 -2.81 13.93
N THR A 130 -7.68 -2.70 15.26
CA THR A 130 -6.47 -2.34 16.00
C THR A 130 -5.69 -3.54 16.51
N ASN A 131 -6.34 -4.70 16.62
CA ASN A 131 -5.88 -5.84 17.43
C ASN A 131 -5.46 -5.47 18.88
N GLN A 132 -5.93 -4.34 19.44
CA GLN A 132 -5.45 -3.78 20.72
C GLN A 132 -5.38 -4.81 21.85
N GLU A 133 -6.42 -5.63 21.98
CA GLU A 133 -6.53 -6.66 23.03
C GLU A 133 -5.59 -7.86 22.83
N ARG A 134 -5.17 -8.11 21.59
CA ARG A 134 -4.31 -9.25 21.22
C ARG A 134 -2.81 -8.90 21.19
N ARG A 135 -2.47 -7.63 21.39
CA ARG A 135 -1.08 -7.14 21.36
C ARG A 135 -0.33 -7.51 22.64
N GLY A 136 0.92 -7.94 22.47
CA GLY A 136 1.83 -8.17 23.59
C GLY A 136 2.22 -6.86 24.30
N LEU A 137 2.76 -6.99 25.51
CA LEU A 137 3.15 -5.84 26.34
C LEU A 137 4.11 -4.88 25.61
N VAL A 138 5.19 -5.41 25.01
CA VAL A 138 6.22 -4.59 24.35
C VAL A 138 5.64 -3.75 23.21
N ASP A 139 4.80 -4.34 22.36
CA ASP A 139 4.17 -3.62 21.25
C ASP A 139 3.18 -2.57 21.75
N ARG A 140 2.35 -2.88 22.77
CA ARG A 140 1.46 -1.89 23.38
C ARG A 140 2.22 -0.71 23.97
N THR A 141 3.30 -0.97 24.71
CA THR A 141 4.16 0.07 25.29
C THR A 141 4.76 0.95 24.20
N TYR A 142 5.23 0.37 23.10
CA TYR A 142 5.75 1.14 21.97
C TYR A 142 4.68 2.03 21.32
N GLN A 143 3.46 1.51 21.09
CA GLN A 143 2.37 2.33 20.53
C GLN A 143 1.96 3.47 21.46
N ILE A 144 1.92 3.24 22.77
CA ILE A 144 1.65 4.28 23.78
C ILE A 144 2.75 5.34 23.77
N LEU A 145 4.03 4.93 23.73
CA LEU A 145 5.14 5.87 23.67
C LEU A 145 5.07 6.75 22.41
N VAL A 146 4.80 6.15 21.25
CA VAL A 146 4.60 6.88 19.99
C VAL A 146 3.44 7.86 20.13
N ALA A 147 2.31 7.45 20.71
CA ALA A 147 1.16 8.32 20.92
C ALA A 147 1.49 9.50 21.84
N ILE A 148 2.22 9.28 22.94
CA ILE A 148 2.68 10.34 23.85
C ILE A 148 3.54 11.37 23.10
N LEU A 149 4.52 10.90 22.31
CA LEU A 149 5.44 11.78 21.59
C LEU A 149 4.71 12.63 20.55
N LEU A 150 3.82 12.01 19.77
CA LEU A 150 3.03 12.71 18.76
C LEU A 150 2.01 13.66 19.39
N HIS A 151 1.30 13.23 20.44
CA HIS A 151 0.35 14.07 21.18
C HIS A 151 1.02 15.32 21.73
N LYS A 152 2.13 15.15 22.45
CA LYS A 152 2.90 16.28 23.00
C LYS A 152 3.33 17.24 21.89
N ALA A 153 3.86 16.72 20.79
CA ALA A 153 4.28 17.54 19.66
C ALA A 153 3.10 18.27 18.99
N MET A 154 1.93 17.64 18.84
CA MET A 154 0.73 18.29 18.31
C MET A 154 0.23 19.41 19.23
N VAL A 155 0.18 19.18 20.55
CA VAL A 155 -0.24 20.19 21.53
C VAL A 155 0.73 21.38 21.59
N GLU A 156 2.03 21.13 21.41
CA GLU A 156 3.05 22.19 21.49
C GLU A 156 3.21 23.00 20.20
N ARG A 157 2.94 22.40 19.02
CA ARG A 157 3.39 22.94 17.72
C ARG A 157 2.29 23.17 16.71
N THR A 158 1.02 23.06 17.12
CA THR A 158 -0.14 23.24 16.23
C THR A 158 -1.21 24.09 16.90
N GLU A 159 -2.17 24.55 16.11
CA GLU A 159 -3.34 25.30 16.59
C GLU A 159 -4.27 24.50 17.52
N LEU A 160 -4.05 23.19 17.67
CA LEU A 160 -4.82 22.35 18.60
C LEU A 160 -4.40 22.54 20.06
N GLY A 161 -3.20 23.08 20.30
CA GLY A 161 -2.64 23.27 21.64
C GLY A 161 -3.54 24.02 22.61
N PRO A 162 -4.00 25.25 22.28
CA PRO A 162 -4.92 26.00 23.13
C PRO A 162 -6.23 25.26 23.42
N LYS A 163 -6.81 24.58 22.42
CA LYS A 163 -8.05 23.79 22.59
C LYS A 163 -7.87 22.63 23.58
N CYS A 164 -6.75 21.92 23.48
CA CYS A 164 -6.43 20.81 24.38
C CYS A 164 -6.12 21.30 25.80
N LYS A 165 -5.33 22.36 25.95
CA LYS A 165 -5.01 22.96 27.26
C LYS A 165 -6.24 23.50 27.99
N ALA A 166 -7.23 24.01 27.24
CA ALA A 166 -8.48 24.51 27.81
C ALA A 166 -9.46 23.40 28.19
N SER A 167 -9.31 22.17 27.68
CA SER A 167 -10.24 21.07 27.91
C SER A 167 -9.51 19.72 28.04
N PRO A 168 -9.38 19.18 29.27
CA PRO A 168 -8.81 17.85 29.50
C PRO A 168 -9.52 16.74 28.71
N LYS A 169 -10.82 16.91 28.43
CA LYS A 169 -11.58 15.97 27.59
C LYS A 169 -11.06 15.98 26.15
N MET A 170 -10.81 17.15 25.57
CA MET A 170 -10.29 17.27 24.20
C MET A 170 -8.82 16.86 24.09
N ASP A 171 -8.03 17.14 25.13
CA ASP A 171 -6.66 16.67 25.22
C ASP A 171 -6.58 15.13 25.22
N LYS A 172 -7.42 14.48 26.03
CA LYS A 172 -7.56 13.03 26.06
C LYS A 172 -8.06 12.48 24.72
N LEU A 173 -9.07 13.10 24.10
CA LEU A 173 -9.54 12.68 22.78
C LEU A 173 -8.42 12.71 21.73
N LEU A 174 -7.60 13.78 21.70
CA LEU A 174 -6.49 13.86 20.76
C LEU A 174 -5.50 12.70 20.97
N PHE A 175 -5.17 12.38 22.22
CA PHE A 175 -4.34 11.24 22.55
C PHE A 175 -4.96 9.91 22.09
N ASP A 176 -6.25 9.70 22.40
CA ASP A 176 -6.99 8.48 22.06
C ASP A 176 -7.07 8.30 20.53
N LEU A 177 -7.29 9.38 19.77
CA LEU A 177 -7.27 9.37 18.30
C LEU A 177 -5.89 8.99 17.74
N ILE A 178 -4.81 9.58 18.24
CA ILE A 178 -3.45 9.27 17.78
C ILE A 178 -3.13 7.80 18.04
N LEU A 179 -3.43 7.30 19.24
CA LEU A 179 -3.21 5.90 19.60
C LEU A 179 -4.05 4.96 18.73
N ARG A 180 -5.33 5.27 18.54
CA ARG A 180 -6.25 4.51 17.68
C ARG A 180 -5.71 4.42 16.26
N HIS A 181 -5.35 5.55 15.64
CA HIS A 181 -4.83 5.56 14.28
C HIS A 181 -3.46 4.89 14.17
N ALA A 182 -2.57 5.01 15.17
CA ALA A 182 -1.28 4.31 15.18
C ALA A 182 -1.49 2.78 15.12
N GLN A 183 -2.42 2.26 15.91
CA GLN A 183 -2.79 0.85 15.90
C GLN A 183 -3.51 0.44 14.62
N THR A 184 -4.42 1.28 14.09
CA THR A 184 -5.11 1.04 12.80
C THR A 184 -4.09 0.92 11.68
N ILE A 185 -3.22 1.91 11.50
CA ILE A 185 -2.20 1.90 10.44
C ILE A 185 -1.28 0.70 10.59
N ARG A 186 -0.91 0.34 11.83
CA ARG A 186 -0.04 -0.81 12.08
C ARG A 186 -0.58 -2.12 11.51
N CYS A 187 -1.91 -2.30 11.49
CA CYS A 187 -2.59 -3.49 10.99
C CYS A 187 -3.12 -3.37 9.56
N ASN A 188 -3.40 -2.15 9.08
CA ASN A 188 -4.17 -1.94 7.85
C ASN A 188 -3.41 -1.16 6.77
N HIS A 189 -2.14 -0.79 7.03
CA HIS A 189 -1.35 -0.10 6.02
C HIS A 189 -1.08 -1.00 4.80
N GLN A 190 -1.05 -0.35 3.65
CA GLN A 190 -0.57 -0.90 2.41
C GLN A 190 0.67 -0.12 1.98
N LEU A 191 1.77 -0.82 1.73
CA LEU A 191 2.95 -0.21 1.13
C LEU A 191 2.66 0.11 -0.35
N LEU A 192 2.95 1.34 -0.74
CA LEU A 192 2.80 1.81 -2.10
C LEU A 192 4.11 1.62 -2.85
N SER A 193 4.03 1.09 -4.06
CA SER A 193 5.20 0.78 -4.86
C SER A 193 5.01 1.03 -6.35
N PHE A 194 6.13 1.29 -7.02
CA PHE A 194 6.23 1.42 -8.47
C PHE A 194 7.36 0.52 -8.98
N TYR A 195 7.41 0.34 -10.30
CA TYR A 195 8.55 -0.28 -10.96
C TYR A 195 9.47 0.81 -11.49
N GLU A 196 10.72 0.78 -11.06
CA GLU A 196 11.79 1.63 -11.60
C GLU A 196 12.65 0.81 -12.55
N GLY A 197 12.91 1.33 -13.76
CA GLY A 197 13.73 0.58 -14.72
C GLY A 197 15.20 0.70 -14.38
N GLN A 198 15.92 -0.41 -14.50
CA GLN A 198 17.36 -0.51 -14.32
C GLN A 198 18.02 -0.54 -15.70
N PRO A 199 18.63 0.57 -16.18
CA PRO A 199 19.19 0.66 -17.53
C PRO A 199 20.32 -0.36 -17.75
N GLU A 200 21.18 -0.53 -16.76
CA GLU A 200 22.37 -1.40 -16.83
C GLU A 200 22.00 -2.90 -16.78
N GLU A 201 21.01 -3.27 -15.98
CA GLU A 201 20.61 -4.66 -15.78
C GLU A 201 19.49 -5.13 -16.73
N LYS A 202 19.02 -4.25 -17.63
CA LYS A 202 17.85 -4.49 -18.50
C LYS A 202 16.62 -4.98 -17.69
N GLY A 203 16.49 -4.51 -16.45
CA GLY A 203 15.56 -5.01 -15.44
C GLY A 203 14.56 -3.95 -14.95
N PHE A 204 13.67 -4.35 -14.04
CA PHE A 204 12.87 -3.43 -13.23
C PHE A 204 13.06 -3.81 -11.77
N GLU A 205 13.29 -2.81 -10.94
CA GLU A 205 13.28 -2.97 -9.50
C GLU A 205 11.94 -2.50 -8.93
N HIS A 206 11.44 -3.23 -7.94
CA HIS A 206 10.25 -2.83 -7.21
C HIS A 206 10.63 -1.86 -6.09
N LYS A 207 10.34 -0.57 -6.28
CA LYS A 207 10.65 0.46 -5.29
C LYS A 207 9.41 0.90 -4.52
N LEU A 208 9.59 1.10 -3.21
CA LEU A 208 8.56 1.68 -2.35
C LEU A 208 8.58 3.19 -2.48
N TYR A 209 7.42 3.81 -2.55
CA TYR A 209 7.30 5.28 -2.54
C TYR A 209 6.46 5.83 -1.40
N GLY A 210 5.75 4.98 -0.67
CA GLY A 210 4.88 5.45 0.40
C GLY A 210 4.11 4.36 1.11
N ALA A 211 3.18 4.80 1.95
CA ALA A 211 2.21 3.97 2.63
C ALA A 211 0.82 4.59 2.48
N ALA A 212 -0.21 3.76 2.54
CA ALA A 212 -1.60 4.21 2.53
C ALA A 212 -2.45 3.32 3.44
N CYS A 213 -3.64 3.80 3.81
CA CYS A 213 -4.68 3.00 4.45
C CYS A 213 -5.97 3.14 3.66
N TYR A 214 -6.59 2.00 3.36
CA TYR A 214 -7.75 1.93 2.49
C TYR A 214 -8.96 1.42 3.29
N PRO A 215 -10.09 2.14 3.32
CA PRO A 215 -11.23 1.77 4.15
C PRO A 215 -11.85 0.41 3.81
N SER A 216 -12.06 0.10 2.53
CA SER A 216 -12.82 -1.10 2.14
C SER A 216 -11.94 -2.34 1.97
N VAL A 217 -10.81 -2.22 1.29
CA VAL A 217 -9.96 -3.39 0.99
C VAL A 217 -9.21 -3.90 2.22
N SER A 218 -9.07 -3.10 3.28
CA SER A 218 -8.44 -3.53 4.55
C SER A 218 -9.33 -4.47 5.36
N MET A 219 -10.63 -4.55 5.07
CA MET A 219 -11.55 -5.50 5.71
C MET A 219 -11.42 -6.94 5.18
N LEU A 220 -10.67 -7.15 4.09
CA LEU A 220 -10.44 -8.49 3.54
C LEU A 220 -9.49 -9.29 4.43
N ASN A 221 -9.89 -10.50 4.80
CA ASN A 221 -9.07 -11.37 5.61
C ASN A 221 -7.90 -11.97 4.82
N HIS A 222 -6.90 -12.41 5.57
CA HIS A 222 -5.72 -13.06 5.04
C HIS A 222 -5.92 -14.53 4.65
N SER A 223 -5.38 -14.91 3.49
CA SER A 223 -4.97 -16.29 3.20
C SER A 223 -3.56 -16.28 2.60
N CYS A 224 -2.73 -17.24 2.99
CA CYS A 224 -1.43 -17.46 2.34
C CYS A 224 -1.57 -18.07 0.92
N ALA A 225 -2.77 -18.50 0.56
CA ALA A 225 -3.20 -18.88 -0.78
C ALA A 225 -4.40 -17.98 -1.16
N SER A 226 -4.14 -16.69 -1.32
CA SER A 226 -5.17 -15.68 -1.61
C SER A 226 -5.85 -15.93 -2.96
N ASN A 227 -7.11 -15.52 -3.09
CA ASN A 227 -7.89 -15.61 -4.33
C ASN A 227 -8.08 -14.24 -4.99
N VAL A 228 -7.78 -13.16 -4.27
CA VAL A 228 -7.67 -11.81 -4.79
C VAL A 228 -6.29 -11.22 -4.49
N ARG A 229 -5.94 -10.15 -5.21
CA ARG A 229 -4.69 -9.40 -5.06
C ARG A 229 -4.93 -7.91 -5.22
N ARG A 230 -4.23 -7.11 -4.42
CA ARG A 230 -4.17 -5.65 -4.56
C ARG A 230 -3.34 -5.24 -5.78
N LEU A 231 -3.87 -4.30 -6.56
CA LEU A 231 -3.19 -3.62 -7.65
C LEU A 231 -3.30 -2.10 -7.41
N ILE A 232 -2.17 -1.48 -7.08
CA ILE A 232 -2.09 -0.03 -6.90
C ILE A 232 -2.04 0.65 -8.27
N LEU A 233 -2.99 1.53 -8.52
CA LEU A 233 -3.12 2.31 -9.75
C LEU A 233 -2.24 3.57 -9.69
N PRO A 234 -1.93 4.20 -10.85
CA PRO A 234 -1.08 5.40 -10.91
C PRO A 234 -1.55 6.56 -10.03
N ASP A 235 -2.87 6.70 -9.83
CA ASP A 235 -3.48 7.75 -9.00
C ASP A 235 -3.52 7.40 -7.50
N GLY A 236 -2.99 6.24 -7.12
CA GLY A 236 -2.95 5.75 -5.74
C GLY A 236 -4.20 4.98 -5.30
N ARG A 237 -5.22 4.82 -6.16
CA ARG A 237 -6.35 3.92 -5.86
C ARG A 237 -5.88 2.46 -5.86
N CYS A 238 -6.56 1.61 -5.11
CA CYS A 238 -6.31 0.18 -5.03
C CYS A 238 -7.44 -0.60 -5.70
N ALA A 239 -7.13 -1.32 -6.77
CA ALA A 239 -8.03 -2.28 -7.37
C ALA A 239 -7.80 -3.67 -6.77
N MET A 240 -8.87 -4.35 -6.35
CA MET A 240 -8.82 -5.78 -6.03
C MET A 240 -9.10 -6.61 -7.27
N ILE A 241 -8.12 -7.43 -7.66
CA ILE A 241 -8.17 -8.28 -8.84
C ILE A 241 -8.30 -9.74 -8.40
N VAL A 242 -9.21 -10.47 -9.04
CA VAL A 242 -9.36 -11.92 -8.86
C VAL A 242 -8.21 -12.63 -9.55
N ILE A 243 -7.50 -13.49 -8.82
CA ILE A 243 -6.34 -14.26 -9.32
C ILE A 243 -6.58 -15.78 -9.29
N ARG A 244 -7.67 -16.24 -8.68
CA ARG A 244 -8.14 -17.63 -8.67
C ARG A 244 -9.66 -17.64 -8.78
N PRO A 245 -10.28 -18.66 -9.40
CA PRO A 245 -11.73 -18.85 -9.34
C PRO A 245 -12.27 -18.79 -7.92
N ILE A 246 -13.44 -18.17 -7.77
CA ILE A 246 -14.10 -17.96 -6.48
C ILE A 246 -15.50 -18.56 -6.59
N GLY A 247 -15.78 -19.54 -5.74
CA GLY A 247 -17.11 -20.13 -5.65
C GLY A 247 -18.13 -19.10 -5.18
N LYS A 248 -19.41 -19.33 -5.50
CA LYS A 248 -20.51 -18.54 -4.93
C LYS A 248 -20.43 -18.62 -3.39
N ASP A 249 -20.67 -17.48 -2.73
CA ASP A 249 -20.68 -17.36 -1.27
C ASP A 249 -19.32 -17.61 -0.58
N CYS A 250 -18.25 -17.86 -1.34
CA CYS A 250 -16.89 -17.94 -0.81
C CYS A 250 -16.32 -16.56 -0.50
N GLN A 251 -15.57 -16.49 0.60
CA GLN A 251 -14.90 -15.27 1.02
C GLN A 251 -13.78 -14.87 0.05
N LEU A 252 -13.62 -13.55 -0.14
CA LEU A 252 -12.46 -12.96 -0.78
C LEU A 252 -11.31 -12.91 0.22
N PHE A 253 -10.21 -13.58 -0.10
CA PHE A 253 -8.99 -13.57 0.72
C PHE A 253 -7.88 -12.83 0.00
N ASP A 254 -7.31 -11.85 0.70
CA ASP A 254 -6.10 -11.14 0.30
C ASP A 254 -4.86 -11.77 0.97
N SER A 255 -3.67 -11.44 0.47
CA SER A 255 -2.42 -11.79 1.13
C SER A 255 -1.84 -10.57 1.81
N TYR A 256 -1.56 -10.66 3.11
CA TYR A 256 -0.92 -9.59 3.88
C TYR A 256 0.61 -9.56 3.65
N GLY A 257 1.03 -9.75 2.40
CA GLY A 257 2.43 -9.81 1.99
C GLY A 257 3.13 -11.16 2.15
N LEU A 258 2.41 -12.23 2.55
CA LEU A 258 2.99 -13.52 2.95
C LEU A 258 2.33 -14.68 2.20
N HIS A 259 2.55 -14.74 0.88
CA HIS A 259 2.00 -15.80 0.03
C HIS A 259 2.89 -17.05 0.04
N HIS A 260 2.28 -18.23 0.03
CA HIS A 260 2.99 -19.52 0.12
C HIS A 260 3.99 -19.77 -1.02
N LEU A 261 3.79 -19.13 -2.18
CA LEU A 261 4.73 -19.24 -3.31
C LEU A 261 6.06 -18.57 -3.07
N VAL A 262 6.15 -17.66 -2.10
CA VAL A 262 7.36 -16.90 -1.79
C VAL A 262 7.98 -17.43 -0.50
N GLU A 263 7.17 -17.52 0.57
CA GLU A 263 7.66 -17.79 1.91
C GLU A 263 7.19 -19.15 2.45
N ASP A 264 8.07 -19.83 3.18
CA ASP A 264 7.75 -21.10 3.84
C ASP A 264 6.70 -20.92 4.94
N ARG A 265 6.06 -22.03 5.35
CA ARG A 265 4.98 -22.00 6.35
C ARG A 265 5.44 -21.46 7.72
N VAL A 266 6.66 -21.77 8.16
CA VAL A 266 7.16 -21.36 9.48
C VAL A 266 7.29 -19.84 9.51
N LEU A 267 7.90 -19.26 8.49
CA LEU A 267 8.05 -17.81 8.37
C LEU A 267 6.68 -17.13 8.24
N ARG A 268 5.79 -17.62 7.39
CA ARG A 268 4.42 -17.07 7.24
C ARG A 268 3.68 -17.03 8.58
N GLN A 269 3.69 -18.14 9.34
CA GLN A 269 3.05 -18.19 10.66
C GLN A 269 3.71 -17.28 11.68
N ARG A 270 5.04 -17.15 11.67
CA ARG A 270 5.77 -16.25 12.57
C ARG A 270 5.40 -14.79 12.30
N VAL A 271 5.46 -14.35 11.05
CA VAL A 271 5.19 -12.95 10.69
C VAL A 271 3.72 -12.60 10.88
N ILE A 272 2.79 -13.48 10.50
CA ILE A 272 1.35 -13.24 10.72
C ILE A 272 1.04 -13.08 12.22
N ARG A 273 1.57 -13.95 13.08
CA ARG A 273 1.41 -13.81 14.54
C ARG A 273 2.02 -12.52 15.07
N LEU A 274 3.21 -12.15 14.59
CA LEU A 274 3.92 -10.97 15.05
C LEU A 274 3.24 -9.65 14.63
N LEU A 275 2.77 -9.56 13.38
CA LEU A 275 2.26 -8.30 12.82
C LEU A 275 0.73 -8.16 12.96
N PHE A 276 -0.01 -9.26 13.01
CA PHE A 276 -1.48 -9.27 12.96
C PHE A 276 -2.13 -10.06 14.11
N ASN A 277 -1.36 -10.64 15.03
CA ASN A 277 -1.85 -11.23 16.28
C ASN A 277 -2.90 -12.35 16.09
N PHE A 278 -2.79 -13.16 15.05
CA PHE A 278 -3.57 -14.38 14.87
C PHE A 278 -2.72 -15.50 14.27
N GLN A 279 -3.23 -16.73 14.31
CA GLN A 279 -2.61 -17.89 13.65
C GLN A 279 -3.39 -18.20 12.36
N CYS A 280 -2.71 -18.29 11.22
CA CYS A 280 -3.38 -18.55 9.95
C CYS A 280 -3.76 -20.03 9.82
N SER A 281 -5.01 -20.32 9.49
CA SER A 281 -5.55 -21.68 9.27
C SER A 281 -6.01 -21.91 7.82
N CYS A 282 -5.56 -21.08 6.87
CA CYS A 282 -5.90 -21.25 5.46
C CYS A 282 -5.38 -22.58 4.89
N GLU A 283 -5.91 -22.99 3.73
CA GLU A 283 -5.53 -24.24 3.03
C GLU A 283 -4.01 -24.42 2.89
N ALA A 284 -3.27 -23.34 2.62
CA ALA A 284 -1.82 -23.39 2.44
C ALA A 284 -1.05 -23.60 3.74
N CYS A 285 -1.62 -23.21 4.87
CA CYS A 285 -1.04 -23.47 6.19
C CYS A 285 -1.46 -24.84 6.72
N THR A 286 -2.69 -25.28 6.45
CA THR A 286 -3.21 -26.59 6.87
C THR A 286 -2.48 -27.72 6.14
N HIS A 287 -2.32 -27.62 4.82
CA HIS A 287 -1.68 -28.65 4.01
C HIS A 287 -0.18 -28.40 3.78
N ASN A 288 0.41 -27.43 4.48
CA ASN A 288 1.82 -27.05 4.34
C ASN A 288 2.26 -26.87 2.88
N TYR A 289 1.55 -26.02 2.13
CA TYR A 289 1.91 -25.75 0.74
C TYR A 289 3.34 -25.24 0.64
N ARG A 290 4.06 -25.80 -0.34
CA ARG A 290 5.44 -25.53 -0.68
C ARG A 290 5.62 -24.17 -1.34
N THR A 291 6.82 -23.61 -1.24
CA THR A 291 7.25 -22.46 -2.03
C THR A 291 7.33 -22.80 -3.52
N PHE A 292 7.31 -21.79 -4.38
CA PHE A 292 7.43 -22.03 -5.82
C PHE A 292 8.75 -22.72 -6.18
N LYS A 293 9.84 -22.38 -5.49
CA LYS A 293 11.15 -23.01 -5.65
C LYS A 293 11.11 -24.50 -5.28
N GLU A 294 10.44 -24.86 -4.20
CA GLU A 294 10.28 -26.27 -3.81
C GLU A 294 9.35 -27.04 -4.76
N LEU A 295 8.33 -26.39 -5.32
CA LEU A 295 7.47 -26.98 -6.34
C LEU A 295 8.25 -27.33 -7.62
N SER A 296 9.25 -26.53 -8.02
CA SER A 296 10.08 -26.86 -9.20
C SER A 296 10.92 -28.12 -9.02
N PHE A 297 11.32 -28.46 -7.79
CA PHE A 297 12.17 -29.63 -7.54
C PHE A 297 11.39 -30.95 -7.42
N GLN A 298 10.11 -30.89 -7.07
CA GLN A 298 9.31 -32.09 -6.82
C GLN A 298 8.99 -32.89 -8.09
N TYR A 299 8.92 -32.21 -9.23
CA TYR A 299 8.51 -32.83 -10.48
C TYR A 299 9.71 -33.06 -11.41
N GLY A 300 10.80 -33.68 -10.93
CA GLY A 300 11.91 -34.10 -11.80
C GLY A 300 11.43 -35.08 -12.88
N GLY A 301 11.09 -34.58 -14.07
CA GLY A 301 10.57 -35.34 -15.21
C GLY A 301 10.14 -34.43 -16.37
N ASP A 302 9.86 -35.03 -17.54
CA ASP A 302 9.62 -34.31 -18.82
C ASP A 302 8.47 -33.28 -18.78
N PHE A 303 7.39 -33.58 -18.04
CA PHE A 303 6.25 -32.65 -17.91
C PHE A 303 6.65 -31.30 -17.30
N THR A 304 7.60 -31.29 -16.37
CA THR A 304 8.06 -30.07 -15.68
C THR A 304 8.99 -29.28 -16.54
N LEU A 305 9.80 -29.95 -17.35
CA LEU A 305 10.63 -29.28 -18.36
C LEU A 305 9.74 -28.54 -19.37
N ILE A 306 8.63 -29.15 -19.79
CA ILE A 306 7.65 -28.50 -20.69
C ILE A 306 6.99 -27.30 -20.00
N SER A 307 6.43 -27.48 -18.80
CA SER A 307 5.81 -26.37 -18.06
C SER A 307 6.81 -25.25 -17.75
N HIS A 308 8.06 -25.59 -17.39
CA HIS A 308 9.13 -24.62 -17.16
C HIS A 308 9.45 -23.84 -18.44
N SER A 309 9.66 -24.53 -19.56
CA SER A 309 9.95 -23.91 -20.86
C SER A 309 8.82 -22.97 -21.32
N GLN A 310 7.56 -23.39 -21.16
CA GLN A 310 6.40 -22.54 -21.46
C GLN A 310 6.36 -21.29 -20.57
N GLN A 311 6.55 -21.44 -19.26
CA GLN A 311 6.57 -20.32 -18.32
C GLN A 311 7.73 -19.36 -18.60
N GLU A 312 8.92 -19.89 -18.90
CA GLU A 312 10.09 -19.11 -19.27
C GLU A 312 9.86 -18.34 -20.58
N GLY A 313 9.25 -18.97 -21.58
CA GLY A 313 8.86 -18.31 -22.83
C GLY A 313 7.87 -17.17 -22.61
N ILE A 314 6.86 -17.37 -21.76
CA ILE A 314 5.92 -16.31 -21.36
C ILE A 314 6.66 -15.20 -20.61
N TYR A 315 7.54 -15.54 -19.67
CA TYR A 315 8.31 -14.56 -18.91
C TYR A 315 9.21 -13.71 -19.80
N LYS A 316 9.95 -14.33 -20.72
CA LYS A 316 10.76 -13.63 -21.74
C LYS A 316 9.90 -12.70 -22.59
N THR A 317 8.70 -13.14 -22.96
CA THR A 317 7.75 -12.33 -23.72
C THR A 317 7.25 -11.13 -22.90
N LEU A 318 6.86 -11.34 -21.65
CA LEU A 318 6.46 -10.26 -20.74
C LEU A 318 7.62 -9.30 -20.43
N ALA A 319 8.85 -9.79 -20.41
CA ALA A 319 10.05 -8.98 -20.25
C ALA A 319 10.28 -7.98 -21.40
N THR A 320 9.66 -8.18 -22.58
CA THR A 320 9.64 -7.18 -23.67
C THR A 320 8.82 -5.94 -23.32
N ARG A 321 7.99 -6.00 -22.27
CA ARG A 321 7.13 -4.89 -21.77
C ARG A 321 6.13 -4.38 -22.81
N ASN A 322 5.85 -5.15 -23.85
CA ASN A 322 4.83 -4.79 -24.83
C ASN A 322 3.44 -4.91 -24.19
N ARG A 323 2.80 -3.76 -23.90
CA ARG A 323 1.51 -3.70 -23.22
C ARG A 323 0.40 -4.46 -23.96
N LYS A 324 0.37 -4.42 -25.30
CA LYS A 324 -0.63 -5.14 -26.11
C LYS A 324 -0.44 -6.65 -25.97
N LEU A 325 0.82 -7.10 -25.99
CA LEU A 325 1.17 -8.51 -25.83
C LEU A 325 0.90 -9.00 -24.41
N ALA A 326 1.25 -8.21 -23.39
CA ALA A 326 0.92 -8.49 -21.99
C ALA A 326 -0.60 -8.63 -21.79
N PHE A 327 -1.41 -7.77 -22.42
CA PHE A 327 -2.87 -7.88 -22.38
C PHE A 327 -3.38 -9.18 -23.02
N LYS A 328 -2.82 -9.58 -24.16
CA LYS A 328 -3.17 -10.85 -24.82
C LYS A 328 -2.84 -12.04 -23.92
N ILE A 329 -1.60 -12.11 -23.42
CA ILE A 329 -1.14 -13.17 -22.50
C ILE A 329 -2.01 -13.21 -21.24
N MET A 330 -2.35 -12.06 -20.66
CA MET A 330 -3.21 -11.96 -19.48
C MET A 330 -4.56 -12.66 -19.69
N ARG A 331 -5.20 -12.47 -20.85
CA ARG A 331 -6.50 -13.08 -21.19
C ARG A 331 -6.40 -14.59 -21.42
N GLU A 332 -5.33 -15.03 -22.08
CA GLU A 332 -5.05 -16.46 -22.30
C GLU A 332 -4.79 -17.17 -20.97
N LEU A 333 -3.93 -16.60 -20.11
CA LEU A 333 -3.64 -17.14 -18.78
C LEU A 333 -4.88 -17.17 -17.89
N GLN A 334 -5.71 -16.12 -17.90
CA GLN A 334 -6.97 -16.11 -17.16
C GLN A 334 -7.86 -17.30 -17.55
N THR A 335 -7.97 -17.58 -18.85
CA THR A 335 -8.78 -18.69 -19.36
C THR A 335 -8.20 -20.04 -18.94
N ASP A 336 -6.89 -20.24 -19.05
CA ASP A 336 -6.22 -21.49 -18.66
C ASP A 336 -6.31 -21.74 -17.14
N LEU A 337 -6.08 -20.70 -16.33
CA LEU A 337 -6.17 -20.76 -14.87
C LEU A 337 -7.58 -21.11 -14.39
N ASN A 338 -8.62 -20.57 -15.04
CA ASN A 338 -10.00 -20.92 -14.73
C ASN A 338 -10.28 -22.41 -15.00
N ARG A 339 -9.73 -22.97 -16.08
CA ARG A 339 -9.91 -24.39 -16.43
C ARG A 339 -9.14 -25.34 -15.51
N LYS A 340 -7.96 -24.93 -15.03
CA LYS A 340 -7.02 -25.78 -14.28
C LYS A 340 -7.01 -25.53 -12.78
N HIS A 341 -7.93 -24.74 -12.26
CA HIS A 341 -7.93 -24.33 -10.85
C HIS A 341 -7.91 -25.49 -9.85
N SER A 342 -8.59 -26.60 -10.15
CA SER A 342 -8.60 -27.81 -9.30
C SER A 342 -7.21 -28.44 -9.10
N ARG A 343 -6.23 -28.08 -9.94
CA ARG A 343 -4.85 -28.55 -9.83
C ARG A 343 -3.97 -27.61 -8.98
N TYR A 344 -4.52 -26.54 -8.40
CA TYR A 344 -3.76 -25.70 -7.48
C TYR A 344 -3.44 -26.49 -6.19
N PRO A 345 -2.22 -26.40 -5.63
CA PRO A 345 -1.09 -25.53 -5.98
C PRO A 345 0.01 -26.24 -6.79
N SER A 346 -0.33 -26.94 -7.88
CA SER A 346 0.68 -27.55 -8.76
C SER A 346 1.63 -26.52 -9.38
N TYR A 347 2.85 -26.96 -9.70
CA TYR A 347 3.88 -26.12 -10.31
C TYR A 347 3.41 -25.38 -11.57
N ASP A 348 2.67 -26.06 -12.47
CA ASP A 348 2.11 -25.47 -13.69
C ASP A 348 1.15 -24.32 -13.39
N VAL A 349 0.16 -24.56 -12.51
CA VAL A 349 -0.85 -23.56 -12.15
C VAL A 349 -0.21 -22.38 -11.43
N CYS A 350 0.65 -22.64 -10.45
CA CYS A 350 1.31 -21.60 -9.67
C CYS A 350 2.25 -20.75 -10.54
N GLY A 351 2.96 -21.35 -11.50
CA GLY A 351 3.82 -20.61 -12.43
C GLY A 351 3.01 -19.71 -13.36
N LYS A 352 1.90 -20.21 -13.89
CA LYS A 352 0.97 -19.43 -14.71
C LYS A 352 0.27 -18.31 -13.93
N MET A 353 -0.07 -18.53 -12.66
CA MET A 353 -0.58 -17.46 -11.78
C MET A 353 0.43 -16.33 -11.64
N ARG A 354 1.72 -16.64 -11.44
CA ARG A 354 2.78 -15.62 -11.37
C ARG A 354 2.90 -14.84 -12.69
N CYS A 355 2.85 -15.52 -13.83
CA CYS A 355 2.84 -14.86 -15.15
C CYS A 355 1.59 -13.98 -15.34
N TYR A 356 0.42 -14.44 -14.86
CA TYR A 356 -0.83 -13.68 -14.92
C TYR A 356 -0.73 -12.40 -14.09
N GLU A 357 -0.24 -12.49 -12.85
CA GLU A 357 -0.01 -11.34 -11.99
C GLU A 357 1.01 -10.35 -12.58
N LEU A 358 2.09 -10.84 -13.19
CA LEU A 358 3.06 -9.99 -13.88
C LEU A 358 2.41 -9.27 -15.08
N SER A 359 1.60 -9.98 -15.86
CA SER A 359 0.89 -9.38 -17.00
C SER A 359 -0.09 -8.29 -16.56
N LEU A 360 -0.81 -8.49 -15.45
CA LEU A 360 -1.67 -7.46 -14.83
C LEU A 360 -0.86 -6.21 -14.48
N CYS A 361 0.29 -6.39 -13.83
CA CYS A 361 1.19 -5.29 -13.49
C CYS A 361 1.65 -4.52 -14.75
N LEU A 362 2.03 -5.20 -15.82
CA LEU A 362 2.49 -4.54 -17.05
C LEU A 362 1.37 -3.81 -17.80
N VAL A 363 0.13 -4.29 -17.69
CA VAL A 363 -1.02 -3.68 -18.38
C VAL A 363 -1.52 -2.44 -17.63
N TYR A 364 -1.50 -2.47 -16.30
CA TYR A 364 -2.23 -1.52 -15.46
C TYR A 364 -1.39 -0.78 -14.42
N LYS A 365 -0.24 -1.33 -13.99
CA LYS A 365 0.58 -0.68 -12.96
C LYS A 365 1.44 0.41 -13.57
N TYR A 366 1.64 1.46 -12.79
CA TYR A 366 2.50 2.58 -13.11
C TYR A 366 3.98 2.17 -13.18
N VAL A 367 4.67 2.63 -14.22
CA VAL A 367 6.13 2.67 -14.32
C VAL A 367 6.55 4.12 -14.12
N SER A 368 7.61 4.36 -13.34
CA SER A 368 8.14 5.71 -13.09
C SER A 368 8.40 6.45 -14.40
N GLU A 369 7.97 7.72 -14.47
CA GLU A 369 8.26 8.60 -15.59
C GLU A 369 9.74 9.01 -15.61
N ASN A 370 10.41 9.01 -14.46
CA ASN A 370 11.85 9.26 -14.35
C ASN A 370 12.67 8.21 -15.10
N PHE A 371 12.24 6.95 -15.13
CA PHE A 371 12.91 5.94 -15.98
C PHE A 371 12.90 6.34 -17.46
N LEU A 372 11.78 6.86 -17.97
CA LEU A 372 11.70 7.32 -19.36
C LEU A 372 12.56 8.57 -19.59
N TYR A 373 12.66 9.45 -18.59
CA TYR A 373 13.52 10.63 -18.64
C TYR A 373 15.01 10.24 -18.65
N CYS A 374 15.45 9.41 -17.72
CA CYS A 374 16.82 8.89 -17.66
C CYS A 374 17.20 8.18 -18.96
N ARG A 375 16.31 7.35 -19.52
CA ARG A 375 16.55 6.68 -20.81
C ARG A 375 16.77 7.68 -21.95
N LYS A 376 15.95 8.73 -22.04
CA LYS A 376 16.14 9.78 -23.05
C LYS A 376 17.42 10.57 -22.83
N CYS A 377 17.80 10.85 -21.58
CA CYS A 377 19.05 11.52 -21.27
C CYS A 377 20.27 10.64 -21.60
N THR A 378 20.22 9.33 -21.35
CA THR A 378 21.28 8.39 -21.77
C THR A 378 21.35 8.24 -23.27
N ASP A 379 20.20 8.16 -23.97
CA ASP A 379 20.17 8.10 -25.45
C ASP A 379 20.74 9.41 -26.07
N ILE A 380 20.52 10.57 -25.43
CA ILE A 380 21.11 11.86 -25.84
C ILE A 380 22.63 11.90 -25.56
N LEU A 381 23.10 11.33 -24.45
CA LEU A 381 24.52 11.26 -24.12
C LEU A 381 25.28 10.27 -25.04
N GLU A 382 24.67 9.15 -25.42
CA GLU A 382 25.25 8.22 -26.41
C GLU A 382 25.30 8.83 -27.82
N LEU A 383 24.34 9.69 -28.19
CA LEU A 383 24.39 10.46 -29.45
C LEU A 383 25.42 11.60 -29.43
N GLN A 384 25.85 12.06 -28.26
CA GLN A 384 26.92 13.07 -28.13
C GLN A 384 28.34 12.47 -28.21
N HIS A 385 28.47 11.14 -28.14
CA HIS A 385 29.75 10.44 -28.32
C HIS A 385 30.03 9.98 -29.76
N LEU A 386 29.18 10.32 -30.72
CA LEU A 386 29.45 10.19 -32.15
C LEU A 386 29.83 11.56 -32.74
N HIS A 387 31.04 12.03 -32.42
CA HIS A 387 31.64 13.16 -33.13
C HIS A 387 32.16 12.71 -34.51
N PRO A 388 31.84 13.42 -35.60
CA PRO A 388 32.38 13.15 -36.93
C PRO A 388 33.73 13.87 -37.11
N GLU A 389 34.79 13.37 -36.48
CA GLU A 389 36.16 13.82 -36.76
C GLU A 389 37.08 12.60 -36.97
N SER A 390 36.88 11.92 -38.09
CA SER A 390 37.87 10.99 -38.65
C SER A 390 37.74 10.92 -40.18
N LEU A 391 37.64 12.09 -40.82
CA LEU A 391 37.82 12.28 -42.26
C LEU A 391 38.76 13.48 -42.46
N SER A 392 40.06 13.22 -42.26
CA SER A 392 41.17 13.91 -42.92
C SER A 392 42.36 12.98 -42.98
#